data_AF-A0A822HSY8-F1
#
_entry.id   AF-A0A822HSY8-F1
#
_cell.length_a   1.000
_cell.length_b   1.000
_cell.length_c   1.000
_cell.angle_alpha   90.00
_cell.angle_beta   90.00
_cell.angle_gamma   90.00
#
_symmetry.space_group_name_H-M   'P 1'
#
loop_
_entity.id
_entity.type
_entity.pdbx_description
1 polymer ?
#
loop_
_entity_poly.entity_id
_entity_poly.type
_entity_poly.pdbx_seq_one_letter_code
_entity_poly.pdbx_strand_id
1 'polypeptide(L)'
;IMLQLWSSEDLFIKYDHDKNIFQQGLLYNITELNKDHLYLHLDGFNQNDLSSIEHFILYLNHGHIFWELENLNELSPLMLSSCVMLYIDEQIWTWKDLILSNFSNQLNNYDINQELQEILIEYISKIESYDIKDK
;
A
#
# COMPACT_ATOMS: atom_id res chain seq x y z
N ILE A 1 -11.30 0.68 9.27
CA ILE A 1 -11.98 1.92 8.82
C ILE A 1 -11.46 2.22 7.43
N MET A 2 -12.34 2.45 6.44
CA MET A 2 -11.91 2.80 5.09
C MET A 2 -11.66 4.32 5.04
N LEU A 3 -10.39 4.73 5.07
CA LEU A 3 -9.98 6.14 5.21
C LEU A 3 -9.89 6.89 3.87
N GLN A 4 -10.06 6.19 2.73
CA GLN A 4 -9.93 6.70 1.36
C GLN A 4 -10.89 7.85 0.97
N LEU A 5 -11.87 8.20 1.82
CA LEU A 5 -12.83 9.27 1.54
C LEU A 5 -12.52 10.60 2.25
N TRP A 6 -11.44 10.64 3.04
CA TRP A 6 -11.09 11.79 3.86
C TRP A 6 -9.92 12.55 3.23
N SER A 7 -9.97 13.89 3.29
CA SER A 7 -8.82 14.69 2.87
C SER A 7 -7.68 14.53 3.88
N SER A 8 -6.44 14.77 3.46
CA SER A 8 -5.29 14.77 4.37
C SER A 8 -5.48 15.77 5.52
N GLU A 9 -6.12 16.91 5.25
CA GLU A 9 -6.45 17.91 6.26
C GLU A 9 -7.42 17.39 7.34
N ASP A 10 -8.32 16.46 7.00
CA ASP A 10 -9.25 15.88 7.97
C ASP A 10 -8.61 14.73 8.77
N LEU A 11 -7.65 14.03 8.15
CA LEU A 11 -6.99 12.87 8.74
C LEU A 11 -5.91 13.26 9.74
N PHE A 12 -5.14 14.29 9.42
CA PHE A 12 -3.96 14.72 10.17
C PHE A 12 -4.20 16.00 10.97
N ILE A 13 -3.23 16.35 11.84
CA ILE A 13 -3.30 17.58 12.62
C ILE A 13 -3.19 18.78 11.69
N LYS A 14 -4.14 19.70 11.80
CA LYS A 14 -4.15 20.98 11.07
C LYS A 14 -3.95 22.13 12.02
N TYR A 15 -3.15 23.12 11.63
CA TYR A 15 -3.12 24.40 12.32
C TYR A 15 -4.21 25.33 11.77
N ASP A 16 -5.18 25.70 12.59
CA ASP A 16 -6.20 26.70 12.27
C ASP A 16 -5.61 28.08 12.57
N HIS A 17 -5.17 28.79 11.52
CA HIS A 17 -4.55 30.11 11.64
C HIS A 17 -5.50 31.18 12.18
N ASP A 18 -6.79 31.10 11.87
CA ASP A 18 -7.78 32.09 12.30
C ASP A 18 -8.05 31.99 13.80
N LYS A 19 -8.05 30.75 14.31
CA LYS A 19 -8.27 30.46 15.74
C LYS A 19 -6.98 30.34 16.54
N ASN A 20 -5.82 30.30 15.87
CA ASN A 20 -4.50 30.09 16.48
C ASN A 20 -4.46 28.81 17.36
N ILE A 21 -5.06 27.73 16.87
CA ILE A 21 -5.12 26.41 17.55
C ILE A 21 -4.75 25.28 16.60
N PHE A 22 -4.19 24.20 17.15
CA PHE A 22 -4.08 22.93 16.44
C PHE A 22 -5.40 22.16 16.56
N GLN A 23 -5.99 21.80 15.42
CA GLN A 23 -7.12 20.89 15.33
C GLN A 23 -6.59 19.47 15.14
N GLN A 24 -6.98 18.57 16.03
CA GLN A 24 -6.63 17.17 15.94
C GLN A 24 -7.41 16.51 14.79
N GLY A 25 -6.68 15.82 13.90
CA GLY A 25 -7.27 15.03 12.83
C GLY A 25 -7.88 13.72 13.33
N LEU A 26 -8.65 13.08 12.46
CA LEU A 26 -9.35 11.82 12.75
C LEU A 26 -8.42 10.74 13.28
N LEU A 27 -7.21 10.62 12.71
CA LEU A 27 -6.27 9.56 13.09
C LEU A 27 -5.78 9.72 14.52
N TYR A 28 -5.56 10.95 14.99
CA TYR A 28 -5.15 11.21 16.36
C TYR A 28 -6.21 10.75 17.38
N ASN A 29 -7.49 10.96 17.05
CA ASN A 29 -8.59 10.51 17.88
C ASN A 29 -8.68 8.96 17.92
N ILE A 30 -8.49 8.31 16.76
CA ILE A 30 -8.50 6.85 16.67
C ILE A 30 -7.36 6.24 17.49
N THR A 31 -6.18 6.85 17.47
CA THR A 31 -4.99 6.37 18.20
C THR A 31 -5.13 6.50 19.70
N GLU A 32 -5.72 7.60 20.19
CA GLU A 32 -5.98 7.77 21.62
C GLU A 32 -7.01 6.77 22.16
N LEU A 33 -8.00 6.41 21.35
CA LEU A 33 -9.06 5.48 21.75
C LEU A 33 -8.62 4.01 21.76
N ASN A 34 -7.58 3.63 21.00
CA ASN A 34 -7.21 2.24 20.77
C ASN A 34 -5.74 1.97 21.10
N LYS A 35 -5.38 2.02 22.40
CA LYS A 35 -3.98 1.97 22.84
C LYS A 35 -3.31 0.60 22.71
N ASP A 36 -4.07 -0.48 22.75
CA ASP A 36 -3.46 -1.82 22.90
C ASP A 36 -3.21 -2.56 21.58
N HIS A 37 -4.02 -2.33 20.53
CA HIS A 37 -3.92 -3.08 19.27
C HIS A 37 -4.39 -2.30 18.03
N LEU A 38 -3.78 -1.14 17.77
CA LEU A 38 -4.07 -0.38 16.56
C LEU A 38 -3.20 -0.83 15.39
N TYR A 39 -3.85 -1.21 14.29
CA TYR A 39 -3.22 -1.49 13.00
C TYR A 39 -3.79 -0.52 11.97
N LEU A 40 -2.94 0.34 11.41
CA LEU A 40 -3.31 1.29 10.38
C LEU A 40 -2.61 0.91 9.07
N HIS A 41 -3.40 0.85 7.99
CA HIS A 41 -2.87 0.74 6.64
C HIS A 41 -3.08 2.08 5.94
N LEU A 42 -2.00 2.68 5.46
CA LEU A 42 -1.99 3.91 4.68
C LEU A 42 -1.68 3.56 3.23
N ASP A 43 -2.59 3.95 2.34
CA ASP A 43 -2.50 3.70 0.90
C ASP A 43 -3.26 4.81 0.16
N GLY A 44 -2.78 5.18 -1.03
CA GLY A 44 -3.43 6.16 -1.92
C GLY A 44 -3.24 7.63 -1.55
N PHE A 45 -2.19 7.98 -0.80
CA PHE A 45 -1.87 9.37 -0.47
C PHE A 45 -1.07 10.07 -1.57
N ASN A 46 -1.34 11.36 -1.79
CA ASN A 46 -0.59 12.17 -2.74
C ASN A 46 0.73 12.68 -2.13
N GLN A 47 1.68 13.03 -2.99
CA GLN A 47 2.98 13.58 -2.58
C GLN A 47 2.87 14.83 -1.68
N ASN A 48 1.85 15.66 -1.91
CA ASN A 48 1.62 16.86 -1.11
C ASN A 48 1.27 16.55 0.35
N ASP A 49 0.81 15.34 0.64
CA ASP A 49 0.39 14.90 1.97
C ASP A 49 1.53 14.28 2.77
N LEU A 50 2.68 14.01 2.13
CA LEU A 50 3.84 13.32 2.73
C LEU A 50 4.23 13.95 4.05
N SER A 51 4.44 15.26 4.12
CA SER A 51 4.91 15.92 5.35
C SER A 51 3.99 15.70 6.57
N SER A 52 2.68 15.68 6.36
CA SER A 52 1.69 15.44 7.41
C SER A 52 1.67 13.97 7.84
N ILE A 53 1.82 13.06 6.87
CA ILE A 53 1.90 11.61 7.11
C ILE A 53 3.18 11.27 7.89
N GLU A 54 4.34 11.80 7.45
CA GLU A 54 5.62 11.61 8.14
C GLU A 54 5.53 12.11 9.58
N HIS A 55 4.98 13.30 9.79
CA HIS A 55 4.75 13.82 11.13
C HIS A 55 3.90 12.86 11.95
N PHE A 56 2.75 12.42 11.44
CA PHE A 56 1.90 11.49 12.16
C PHE A 56 2.62 10.18 12.52
N ILE A 57 3.37 9.58 11.59
CA ILE A 57 4.10 8.33 11.84
C ILE A 57 5.17 8.51 12.91
N LEU A 58 5.96 9.59 12.84
CA LEU A 58 7.06 9.84 13.79
C LEU A 58 6.57 10.11 15.21
N TYR A 59 5.37 10.68 15.36
CA TYR A 59 4.77 11.00 16.65
C TYR A 59 3.72 9.97 17.10
N LEU A 60 3.51 8.89 16.34
CA LEU A 60 2.64 7.81 16.77
C LEU A 60 3.34 7.01 17.88
N ASN A 61 2.80 7.12 19.09
CA ASN A 61 3.41 6.48 20.26
C ASN A 61 2.96 5.01 20.47
N HIS A 62 1.88 4.57 19.81
CA HIS A 62 1.25 3.26 20.04
C HIS A 62 0.66 2.71 18.73
N GLY A 63 0.74 1.39 18.54
CA GLY A 63 0.20 0.71 17.36
C GLY A 63 1.22 0.45 16.26
N HIS A 64 0.74 -0.12 15.15
CA HIS A 64 1.52 -0.46 13.98
C HIS A 64 0.95 0.25 12.75
N ILE A 65 1.84 0.86 11.96
CA ILE A 65 1.50 1.46 10.67
C ILE A 65 2.14 0.62 9.58
N PHE A 66 1.34 0.30 8.57
CA PHE A 66 1.76 -0.24 7.29
C PHE A 66 1.49 0.84 6.26
N TRP A 67 2.51 1.22 5.51
CA TRP A 67 2.39 2.23 4.47
C TRP A 67 2.95 1.69 3.18
N GLU A 68 2.08 1.57 2.18
CA GLU A 68 2.47 1.18 0.83
C GLU A 68 2.89 2.42 0.03
N LEU A 69 4.07 2.34 -0.57
CA LEU A 69 4.67 3.42 -1.35
C LEU A 69 5.29 2.83 -2.61
N GLU A 70 4.98 3.42 -3.76
CA GLU A 70 5.62 3.08 -5.03
C GLU A 70 7.09 3.55 -5.08
N ASN A 71 7.42 4.63 -4.35
CA ASN A 71 8.75 5.22 -4.35
C ASN A 71 9.11 5.84 -2.98
N LEU A 72 10.36 5.66 -2.56
CA LEU A 72 10.91 6.19 -1.31
C LEU A 72 11.70 7.50 -1.47
N ASN A 73 11.96 7.94 -2.71
CA ASN A 73 12.85 9.07 -3.00
C ASN A 73 12.39 10.40 -2.37
N GLU A 74 11.13 10.50 -2.01
CA GLU A 74 10.50 11.71 -1.50
C GLU A 74 10.36 11.70 0.02
N LEU A 75 10.71 10.59 0.67
CA LEU A 75 10.72 10.50 2.13
C LEU A 75 11.91 11.21 2.73
N SER A 76 11.70 11.84 3.88
CA SER A 76 12.80 12.44 4.63
C SER A 76 13.78 11.36 5.14
N PRO A 77 15.08 11.69 5.29
CA PRO A 77 16.06 10.75 5.86
C PRO A 77 15.69 10.26 7.26
N LEU A 78 14.95 11.08 8.02
CA LEU A 78 14.43 10.71 9.33
C LEU A 78 13.40 9.58 9.22
N MET A 79 12.49 9.65 8.25
CA MET A 79 11.53 8.58 8.00
C MET A 79 12.21 7.28 7.57
N LEU A 80 13.14 7.37 6.61
CA LEU A 80 13.88 6.22 6.10
C LEU A 80 14.68 5.50 7.20
N SER A 81 15.11 6.22 8.25
CA SER A 81 15.82 5.63 9.39
C SER A 81 14.93 5.17 10.53
N SER A 82 13.68 5.65 10.59
CA SER A 82 12.75 5.35 11.68
C SER A 82 11.81 4.16 11.38
N CYS A 83 11.72 3.76 10.12
CA CYS A 83 10.81 2.69 9.67
C CYS A 83 11.57 1.45 9.22
N VAL A 84 10.96 0.27 9.44
CA VAL A 84 11.39 -0.96 8.79
C VAL A 84 10.87 -0.95 7.36
N MET A 85 11.77 -1.02 6.38
CA MET A 85 11.43 -1.04 4.97
C MET A 85 11.47 -2.47 4.44
N LEU A 86 10.39 -2.88 3.78
CA LEU A 86 10.32 -4.13 3.03
C LEU A 86 10.25 -3.80 1.55
N TYR A 87 11.30 -4.16 0.82
CA TYR A 87 11.31 -4.03 -0.63
C TYR A 87 10.66 -5.27 -1.23
N ILE A 88 9.57 -5.03 -1.94
CA ILE A 88 8.87 -6.06 -2.70
C ILE A 88 9.38 -5.94 -4.13
N ASP A 89 10.02 -7.01 -4.62
CA ASP A 89 10.38 -7.10 -6.03
C ASP A 89 9.08 -7.28 -6.85
N GLU A 90 8.98 -6.60 -7.99
CA GLU A 90 7.86 -6.76 -8.92
C GLU A 90 7.69 -8.22 -9.39
N GLN A 91 8.74 -9.05 -9.24
CA GLN A 91 8.73 -10.46 -9.59
C GLN A 91 8.36 -11.42 -8.45
N ILE A 92 7.82 -10.95 -7.31
CA ILE A 92 7.39 -11.86 -6.22
C ILE A 92 6.35 -12.87 -6.71
N TRP A 93 5.48 -12.45 -7.63
CA TRP A 93 4.56 -13.34 -8.33
C TRP A 93 4.79 -13.27 -9.82
N THR A 94 4.95 -14.43 -10.46
CA THR A 94 4.96 -14.49 -11.92
C THR A 94 3.54 -14.31 -12.45
N TRP A 95 3.40 -13.83 -13.68
CA TRP A 95 2.09 -13.81 -14.36
C TRP A 95 1.44 -15.20 -14.40
N LYS A 96 2.27 -16.25 -14.47
CA LYS A 96 1.84 -17.63 -14.34
C LYS A 96 1.20 -17.93 -12.98
N ASP A 97 1.79 -17.48 -11.88
CA ASP A 97 1.24 -17.68 -10.52
C ASP A 97 -0.13 -17.01 -10.37
N LEU A 98 -0.29 -15.80 -10.92
CA LEU A 98 -1.55 -15.06 -10.90
C LEU A 98 -2.65 -15.77 -11.70
N ILE A 99 -2.31 -16.34 -12.86
CA ILE A 99 -3.24 -17.13 -13.67
C ILE A 99 -3.64 -18.41 -12.95
N LEU A 100 -2.67 -19.17 -12.42
CA LEU A 100 -2.95 -20.38 -11.65
C LEU A 100 -3.91 -20.09 -10.49
N SER A 101 -3.69 -18.99 -9.75
CA SER A 101 -4.56 -18.54 -8.67
C SER A 101 -5.96 -18.18 -9.16
N ASN A 102 -6.08 -17.38 -10.23
CA ASN A 102 -7.37 -16.94 -10.76
C ASN A 102 -8.26 -18.09 -11.24
N PHE A 103 -7.68 -19.10 -11.88
CA PHE A 103 -8.43 -20.26 -12.35
C PHE A 103 -8.74 -21.27 -11.24
N SER A 104 -7.93 -21.33 -10.17
CA SER A 104 -8.20 -22.18 -9.00
C SER A 104 -9.48 -21.78 -8.24
N ASN A 105 -9.92 -20.53 -8.38
CA ASN A 105 -11.12 -20.00 -7.74
C ASN A 105 -12.42 -20.20 -8.55
N GLN A 106 -12.35 -20.77 -9.77
CA GLN A 106 -13.53 -20.96 -10.63
C GLN A 106 -14.04 -22.40 -10.58
N LEU A 107 -15.08 -22.64 -9.78
CA LEU A 107 -15.71 -23.96 -9.59
C LEU A 107 -16.63 -24.43 -10.74
N ASN A 108 -16.91 -23.59 -11.74
CA ASN A 108 -17.91 -23.87 -12.77
C ASN A 108 -17.28 -23.81 -14.17
N ASN A 109 -17.17 -24.98 -14.83
CA ASN A 109 -16.53 -25.29 -16.13
C ASN A 109 -15.03 -25.61 -16.08
N TYR A 110 -14.70 -26.76 -15.51
CA TYR A 110 -13.33 -27.28 -15.39
C TYR A 110 -12.61 -27.41 -16.75
N ASP A 111 -13.27 -27.97 -17.78
CA ASP A 111 -12.59 -28.33 -19.03
C ASP A 111 -12.19 -27.10 -19.89
N ILE A 112 -13.09 -26.13 -20.07
CA ILE A 112 -12.81 -24.90 -20.86
C ILE A 112 -11.79 -24.01 -20.13
N ASN A 113 -11.87 -23.97 -18.79
CA ASN A 113 -10.96 -23.18 -17.97
C ASN A 113 -9.54 -23.75 -17.96
N GLN A 114 -9.39 -25.07 -18.04
CA GLN A 114 -8.08 -25.71 -18.11
C GLN A 114 -7.40 -25.44 -19.47
N GLU A 115 -8.13 -25.54 -20.59
CA GLU A 115 -7.58 -25.25 -21.92
C GLU A 115 -7.18 -23.77 -22.06
N LEU A 116 -8.00 -22.84 -21.57
CA LEU A 116 -7.66 -21.42 -21.54
C LEU A 116 -6.46 -21.11 -20.63
N GLN A 117 -6.37 -21.77 -19.48
CA GLN A 117 -5.23 -21.64 -18.56
C GLN A 117 -3.93 -22.10 -19.23
N GLU A 118 -3.94 -23.25 -19.92
CA GLU A 118 -2.78 -23.78 -20.65
C GLU A 118 -2.32 -22.81 -21.76
N ILE A 119 -3.26 -22.29 -22.56
CA ILE A 119 -2.97 -21.31 -23.62
C ILE A 119 -2.33 -20.04 -23.04
N LEU A 120 -2.89 -19.49 -21.95
CA LEU A 120 -2.38 -18.27 -21.34
C LEU A 120 -0.98 -18.46 -20.75
N ILE A 121 -0.73 -19.60 -20.10
CA ILE A 121 0.60 -19.92 -19.56
C ILE A 121 1.62 -20.07 -20.69
N GLU A 122 1.27 -20.74 -21.79
CA GLU A 122 2.15 -20.89 -22.95
C GLU A 122 2.50 -19.52 -23.57
N TYR A 123 1.48 -18.66 -23.73
CA TYR A 123 1.65 -17.32 -24.29
C TYR A 123 2.56 -16.43 -23.43
N ILE A 124 2.37 -16.42 -22.11
CA ILE A 124 3.23 -15.68 -21.18
C ILE A 124 4.65 -16.23 -21.18
N SER A 125 4.82 -17.55 -21.10
CA SER A 125 6.15 -18.19 -21.15
C SER A 125 6.91 -17.80 -22.41
N LYS A 126 6.20 -17.65 -23.53
CA LYS A 126 6.76 -17.20 -24.79
C LYS A 126 7.18 -15.73 -24.76
N ILE A 127 6.34 -14.83 -24.23
CA ILE A 127 6.67 -13.41 -24.06
C ILE A 127 7.88 -13.23 -23.14
N GLU A 128 7.88 -13.86 -21.97
CA GLU A 128 8.98 -13.79 -21.00
C GLU A 128 10.30 -14.32 -21.60
N SER A 129 10.24 -15.30 -22.50
CA SER A 129 11.42 -15.80 -23.22
C SER A 129 12.01 -14.84 -24.27
N TYR A 130 11.22 -13.87 -24.75
CA TYR A 130 11.68 -12.83 -25.68
C TYR A 130 12.39 -11.70 -24.94
N ASP A 131 11.89 -11.27 -23.77
CA ASP A 131 12.54 -10.23 -22.96
C ASP A 131 13.94 -10.61 -22.43
N ILE A 132 14.26 -11.91 -22.37
CA ILE A 132 15.60 -12.41 -22.00
C ILE A 132 16.62 -12.24 -23.14
N LYS A 133 16.19 -12.05 -24.40
CA LYS A 133 17.09 -11.98 -25.55
C LYS A 133 17.53 -10.56 -25.94
N ASP A 134 16.89 -9.54 -25.40
CA ASP A 134 17.17 -8.13 -25.71
C ASP A 134 17.92 -7.37 -24.59
N LYS A 135 18.54 -8.07 -23.64
CA LYS A 135 19.52 -7.55 -22.66
C LYS A 135 20.93 -8.06 -22.95
#